data_AF-A0A2L0UAG6-F1
#
_entry.id   AF-A0A2L0UAG6-F1
#
_cell.length_a   1.000
_cell.length_b   1.000
_cell.length_c   1.000
_cell.angle_alpha   90.00
_cell.angle_beta   90.00
_cell.angle_gamma   90.00
#
_symmetry.space_group_name_H-M   'P 1'
#
loop_
_entity.id
_entity.type
_entity.pdbx_description
1 polymer ?
#
loop_
_entity_poly.entity_id
_entity_poly.type
_entity_poly.pdbx_seq_one_letter_code
_entity_poly.pdbx_strand_id
1 'polypeptide(L)'
;TAGVIAINLRDNDELVSAQLVSGEDDIMLVSRKGQSLRFTADDDALRPMGRATSGVTGMKFRDDDELLAAKVVTDDSYVFIVTEGGFAKRTRVDDYRVQGRGGLGIKVAKLAEERGDLVGALVVQEEDEVLVVMGGGKVVRSAVAGVPAKGRDTMGVIFAKPDKTDRIIAVARNSERSVAVEEGLIEDPSEGSPDVDVIDTVSPQEDPAEFTADEVRLSTEETAEPDAESPEHGGSE
;
A
#
# COMPACT_ATOMS: atom_id res chain seq x y z
N THR A 1 35.40 8.85 11.27
CA THR A 1 35.16 8.97 9.82
C THR A 1 34.09 10.00 9.61
N ALA A 2 34.38 11.11 8.93
CA ALA A 2 33.36 12.12 8.63
C ALA A 2 32.48 11.63 7.49
N GLY A 3 31.15 11.78 7.62
CA GLY A 3 30.19 11.48 6.56
C GLY A 3 30.40 12.36 5.33
N VAL A 4 29.89 11.93 4.18
CA VAL A 4 30.07 12.62 2.90
C VAL A 4 28.70 12.93 2.28
N ILE A 5 28.51 14.13 1.71
CA ILE A 5 27.22 14.58 1.13
C ILE A 5 26.85 13.73 -0.09
N ALA A 6 25.75 12.99 -0.05
CA ALA A 6 25.29 12.17 -1.17
C ALA A 6 24.35 12.93 -2.13
N ILE A 7 23.55 13.87 -1.59
CA ILE A 7 22.57 14.69 -2.30
C ILE A 7 22.33 15.99 -1.51
N ASN A 8 22.00 17.09 -2.18
CA ASN A 8 21.57 18.33 -1.54
C ASN A 8 20.05 18.34 -1.39
N LEU A 9 19.56 18.22 -0.16
CA LEU A 9 18.14 18.33 0.18
C LEU A 9 17.77 19.79 0.51
N ARG A 10 16.55 20.18 0.16
CA ARG A 10 15.99 21.47 0.57
C ARG A 10 15.44 21.39 1.99
N ASP A 11 15.12 22.53 2.57
CA ASP A 11 14.41 22.58 3.84
C ASP A 11 13.06 21.85 3.71
N ASN A 12 12.78 20.95 4.66
CA ASN A 12 11.60 20.07 4.68
C ASN A 12 11.58 18.99 3.59
N ASP A 13 12.73 18.61 3.05
CA ASP A 13 12.88 17.46 2.16
C ASP A 13 13.68 16.35 2.85
N GLU A 14 13.39 15.10 2.53
CA GLU A 14 14.04 13.95 3.14
C GLU A 14 14.33 12.82 2.14
N LEU A 15 15.38 12.05 2.41
CA LEU A 15 15.72 10.89 1.61
C LEU A 15 14.87 9.70 2.04
N VAL A 16 13.95 9.26 1.18
CA VAL A 16 13.06 8.13 1.44
C VAL A 16 13.63 6.77 1.01
N SER A 17 14.55 6.75 0.03
CA SER A 17 15.09 5.50 -0.53
C SER A 17 16.42 5.70 -1.25
N ALA A 18 17.30 4.71 -1.18
CA ALA A 18 18.52 4.63 -1.97
C ALA A 18 18.68 3.21 -2.52
N GLN A 19 18.94 3.08 -3.83
CA GLN A 19 19.07 1.80 -4.53
C GLN A 19 20.12 1.91 -5.63
N LEU A 20 20.73 0.78 -5.97
CA LEU A 20 21.52 0.65 -7.19
C LEU A 20 20.56 0.40 -8.36
N VAL A 21 20.82 1.05 -9.48
CA VAL A 21 19.98 0.98 -10.69
C VAL A 21 20.88 1.02 -11.92
N SER A 22 20.47 0.30 -12.96
CA SER A 22 21.05 0.30 -14.29
C SER A 22 20.11 1.00 -15.29
N GLY A 23 20.61 1.32 -16.49
CA GLY A 23 19.82 2.02 -17.51
C GLY A 23 18.67 1.21 -18.11
N GLU A 24 18.63 -0.10 -17.84
CA GLU A 24 17.59 -1.02 -18.34
C GLU A 24 16.51 -1.29 -17.28
N ASP A 25 16.74 -0.85 -16.03
CA ASP A 25 15.81 -1.08 -14.94
C ASP A 25 14.63 -0.10 -15.01
N ASP A 26 13.45 -0.60 -14.63
CA ASP A 26 12.31 0.24 -14.36
C ASP A 26 12.26 0.63 -12.89
N ILE A 27 12.01 1.91 -12.62
CA ILE A 27 11.78 2.44 -11.28
C ILE A 27 10.29 2.70 -11.09
N MET A 28 9.73 2.13 -10.02
CA MET A 28 8.41 2.44 -9.52
C MET A 28 8.50 3.44 -8.37
N LEU A 29 7.81 4.57 -8.55
CA LEU A 29 7.54 5.57 -7.52
C LEU A 29 6.12 5.40 -7.02
N VAL A 30 5.91 5.41 -5.71
CA VAL A 30 4.58 5.35 -5.07
C VAL A 30 4.46 6.47 -4.05
N SER A 31 3.36 7.21 -4.09
CA SER A 31 3.06 8.30 -3.17
C SER A 31 2.19 7.84 -2.00
N ARG A 32 2.17 8.62 -0.91
CA ARG A 32 1.39 8.34 0.29
C ARG A 32 -0.12 8.33 0.01
N LYS A 33 -0.62 9.23 -0.85
CA LYS A 33 -2.04 9.28 -1.27
C LYS A 33 -2.38 8.27 -2.39
N GLY A 34 -1.48 7.35 -2.72
CA GLY A 34 -1.79 6.23 -3.60
C GLY A 34 -1.65 6.50 -5.09
N GLN A 35 -0.77 7.41 -5.49
CA GLN A 35 -0.34 7.56 -6.87
C GLN A 35 0.90 6.71 -7.15
N SER A 36 1.05 6.26 -8.40
CA SER A 36 2.17 5.43 -8.85
C SER A 36 2.69 5.87 -10.21
N LEU A 37 4.00 5.86 -10.39
CA LEU A 37 4.66 6.20 -11.65
C LEU A 37 5.83 5.24 -11.87
N ARG A 38 5.73 4.45 -12.93
CA ARG A 38 6.78 3.55 -13.41
C ARG A 38 7.47 4.20 -14.61
N PHE A 39 8.79 4.27 -14.63
CA PHE A 39 9.56 4.76 -15.76
C PHE A 39 10.91 4.03 -15.85
N THR A 40 11.45 3.91 -17.05
CA THR A 40 12.76 3.29 -17.31
C THR A 40 13.88 4.26 -16.93
N ALA A 41 14.89 3.75 -16.23
CA ALA A 41 15.99 4.52 -15.66
C ALA A 41 17.12 4.81 -16.67
N ASP A 42 16.79 5.01 -17.94
CA ASP A 42 17.76 5.32 -18.99
C ASP A 42 18.46 6.68 -18.76
N ASP A 43 19.53 6.95 -19.50
CA ASP A 43 20.32 8.18 -19.34
C ASP A 43 19.55 9.47 -19.71
N ASP A 44 18.48 9.36 -20.51
CA ASP A 44 17.62 10.48 -20.87
C ASP A 44 16.69 10.84 -19.68
N ALA A 45 16.13 9.84 -19.03
CA ALA A 45 15.32 9.99 -17.84
C ALA A 45 16.18 10.34 -16.62
N LEU A 46 17.26 9.62 -16.36
CA LEU A 46 18.11 9.72 -15.17
C LEU A 46 19.58 9.87 -15.53
N ARG A 47 19.91 11.02 -16.15
CA ARG A 47 21.31 11.39 -16.41
C ARG A 47 22.19 11.22 -15.16
N PRO A 48 23.37 10.62 -15.27
CA PRO A 48 24.34 10.59 -14.19
C PRO A 48 24.72 12.01 -13.74
N MET A 49 24.67 12.26 -12.44
CA MET A 49 24.99 13.56 -11.84
C MET A 49 25.97 13.40 -10.69
N GLY A 50 26.70 14.49 -10.37
CA GLY A 50 27.54 14.53 -9.18
C GLY A 50 26.73 14.51 -7.88
N ARG A 51 27.39 14.17 -6.78
CA ARG A 51 26.75 14.02 -5.44
C ARG A 51 26.14 15.32 -4.89
N ALA A 52 26.82 16.45 -5.03
CA ALA A 52 26.35 17.73 -4.50
C ALA A 52 25.32 18.41 -5.42
N THR A 53 24.32 17.66 -5.87
CA THR A 53 23.22 18.14 -6.72
C THR A 53 21.88 17.94 -6.02
N SER A 54 20.84 18.66 -6.45
CA SER A 54 19.48 18.55 -5.88
C SER A 54 18.62 17.46 -6.53
N GLY A 55 19.18 16.66 -7.43
CA GLY A 55 18.43 15.68 -8.22
C GLY A 55 17.53 16.30 -9.29
N VAL A 56 16.62 15.47 -9.81
CA VAL A 56 15.61 15.82 -10.82
C VAL A 56 14.25 15.30 -10.39
N THR A 57 13.16 15.92 -10.84
CA THR A 57 11.80 15.54 -10.45
C THR A 57 11.46 14.12 -10.93
N GLY A 58 11.24 13.18 -10.01
CA GLY A 58 10.77 11.83 -10.32
C GLY A 58 9.26 11.77 -10.61
N MET A 59 8.46 12.28 -9.67
CA MET A 59 6.99 12.33 -9.73
C MET A 59 6.53 13.74 -9.29
N LYS A 60 5.40 14.20 -9.83
CA LYS A 60 4.69 15.39 -9.34
C LYS A 60 3.56 14.94 -8.42
N PHE A 61 3.32 15.72 -7.37
CA PHE A 61 2.29 15.48 -6.37
C PHE A 61 1.16 16.50 -6.51
N ARG A 62 0.00 16.17 -5.94
CA ARG A 62 -1.10 17.12 -5.72
C ARG A 62 -1.23 17.37 -4.23
N ASP A 63 -1.69 18.56 -3.86
CA ASP A 63 -2.03 18.92 -2.49
C ASP A 63 -0.89 18.62 -1.50
N ASP A 64 -1.16 17.83 -0.46
CA ASP A 64 -0.22 17.42 0.59
C ASP A 64 0.39 16.02 0.36
N ASP A 65 0.33 15.50 -0.87
CA ASP A 65 0.90 14.19 -1.20
C ASP A 65 2.44 14.23 -1.27
N GLU A 66 3.05 13.10 -0.93
CA GLU A 66 4.51 12.95 -0.81
C GLU A 66 4.97 11.58 -1.29
N LEU A 67 6.25 11.43 -1.58
CA LEU A 67 6.82 10.16 -2.01
C LEU A 67 6.88 9.20 -0.82
N LEU A 68 6.23 8.05 -0.93
CA LEU A 68 6.30 6.99 0.09
C LEU A 68 7.43 6.00 -0.21
N ALA A 69 7.62 5.64 -1.47
CA ALA A 69 8.64 4.67 -1.86
C ALA A 69 9.13 4.89 -3.30
N ALA A 70 10.42 4.68 -3.53
CA ALA A 70 10.98 4.39 -4.85
C ALA A 70 11.64 3.00 -4.83
N LYS A 71 11.30 2.15 -5.79
CA LYS A 71 11.79 0.77 -5.90
C LYS A 71 12.10 0.42 -7.35
N VAL A 72 13.21 -0.26 -7.59
CA VAL A 72 13.43 -1.00 -8.84
C VAL A 72 12.44 -2.16 -8.89
N VAL A 73 11.79 -2.32 -10.04
CA VAL A 73 10.82 -3.41 -10.28
C VAL A 73 11.38 -4.42 -11.28
N THR A 74 10.94 -5.66 -11.16
CA THR A 74 11.19 -6.72 -12.14
C THR A 74 9.86 -7.25 -12.67
N ASP A 75 9.85 -7.78 -13.89
CA ASP A 75 8.60 -8.17 -14.57
C ASP A 75 7.78 -9.22 -13.79
N ASP A 76 8.45 -10.17 -13.12
CA ASP A 76 7.78 -11.22 -12.34
C ASP A 76 7.36 -10.78 -10.92
N SER A 77 7.57 -9.51 -10.55
CA SER A 77 7.29 -9.02 -9.20
C SER A 77 5.88 -8.43 -9.03
N TYR A 78 5.52 -8.23 -7.77
CA TYR A 78 4.28 -7.58 -7.37
C TYR A 78 4.55 -6.28 -6.62
N VAL A 79 3.71 -5.29 -6.86
CA VAL A 79 3.57 -4.14 -5.98
C VAL A 79 2.61 -4.52 -4.85
N PHE A 80 3.12 -4.47 -3.63
CA PHE A 80 2.38 -4.75 -2.41
C PHE A 80 2.24 -3.47 -1.60
N ILE A 81 1.01 -2.99 -1.47
CA ILE A 81 0.70 -1.79 -0.69
C ILE A 81 -0.04 -2.17 0.59
N VAL A 82 0.14 -1.33 1.61
CA VAL A 82 -0.58 -1.44 2.89
C VAL A 82 -1.05 -0.06 3.33
N THR A 83 -2.28 0.03 3.83
CA THR A 83 -2.88 1.25 4.39
C THR A 83 -2.77 1.30 5.91
N GLU A 84 -2.91 2.49 6.51
CA GLU A 84 -2.94 2.67 7.98
C GLU A 84 -3.99 1.78 8.66
N GLY A 85 -5.16 1.63 8.03
CA GLY A 85 -6.27 0.80 8.49
C GLY A 85 -6.09 -0.71 8.28
N GLY A 86 -4.94 -1.16 7.77
CA GLY A 86 -4.62 -2.58 7.69
C GLY A 86 -5.14 -3.33 6.48
N PHE A 87 -5.52 -2.60 5.44
CA PHE A 87 -5.83 -3.19 4.14
C PHE A 87 -4.55 -3.32 3.33
N ALA A 88 -4.39 -4.46 2.66
CA ALA A 88 -3.30 -4.65 1.72
C ALA A 88 -3.81 -5.07 0.35
N LYS A 89 -2.98 -4.81 -0.64
CA LYS A 89 -3.24 -5.19 -2.01
C LYS A 89 -1.95 -5.62 -2.69
N ARG A 90 -2.03 -6.77 -3.37
CA ARG A 90 -0.98 -7.30 -4.23
C ARG A 90 -1.42 -7.15 -5.69
N THR A 91 -0.57 -6.53 -6.51
CA THR A 91 -0.86 -6.25 -7.91
C THR A 91 0.38 -6.57 -8.74
N ARG A 92 0.23 -7.21 -9.90
CA ARG A 92 1.38 -7.48 -10.80
C ARG A 92 1.98 -6.15 -11.26
N VAL A 93 3.31 -6.10 -11.39
CA VAL A 93 4.02 -4.91 -11.87
C VAL A 93 3.55 -4.51 -13.29
N ASP A 94 3.16 -5.46 -14.12
CA ASP A 94 2.65 -5.21 -15.48
C ASP A 94 1.34 -4.41 -15.54
N ASP A 95 0.53 -4.42 -14.48
CA ASP A 95 -0.68 -3.58 -14.42
C ASP A 95 -0.32 -2.08 -14.31
N TYR A 96 0.93 -1.77 -13.99
CA TYR A 96 1.48 -0.43 -13.92
C TYR A 96 2.27 -0.15 -15.20
N ARG A 97 1.59 0.42 -16.19
CA ARG A 97 2.22 0.84 -17.45
C ARG A 97 3.38 1.82 -17.20
N VAL A 98 4.42 1.69 -18.03
CA VAL A 98 5.52 2.66 -18.11
C VAL A 98 4.97 4.02 -18.56
N GLN A 99 5.48 5.07 -17.94
CA GLN A 99 5.12 6.48 -18.14
C GLN A 99 6.38 7.34 -18.22
N GLY A 100 6.25 8.56 -18.73
CA GLY A 100 7.34 9.53 -18.66
C GLY A 100 7.59 10.01 -17.23
N ARG A 101 8.87 10.16 -16.85
CA ARG A 101 9.28 10.76 -15.57
C ARG A 101 8.71 12.17 -15.40
N GLY A 102 8.37 12.54 -14.16
CA GLY A 102 7.85 13.87 -13.80
C GLY A 102 6.36 14.03 -14.04
N GLY A 103 5.64 12.93 -14.31
CA GLY A 103 4.19 12.88 -14.35
C GLY A 103 3.54 12.82 -12.97
N LEU A 104 2.20 12.92 -12.94
CA LEU A 104 1.37 12.76 -11.73
C LEU A 104 1.09 11.29 -11.37
N GLY A 105 1.49 10.37 -12.25
CA GLY A 105 1.23 8.95 -12.09
C GLY A 105 -0.25 8.58 -12.24
N ILE A 106 -0.53 7.32 -11.90
CA ILE A 106 -1.84 6.67 -11.96
C ILE A 106 -2.14 6.03 -10.60
N LYS A 107 -3.42 5.84 -10.26
CA LYS A 107 -3.82 5.26 -8.98
C LYS A 107 -3.21 3.87 -8.77
N VAL A 108 -2.66 3.64 -7.59
CA VAL A 108 -2.09 2.33 -7.21
C VAL A 108 -3.16 1.32 -6.81
N ALA A 109 -4.26 1.83 -6.25
CA ALA A 109 -5.43 1.07 -5.86
C ALA A 109 -6.69 1.95 -5.87
N LYS A 110 -7.87 1.34 -5.78
CA LYS A 110 -9.08 2.06 -5.37
C LYS A 110 -9.06 2.23 -3.84
N LEU A 111 -8.41 3.29 -3.38
CA LEU A 111 -8.37 3.63 -1.95
C LEU A 111 -9.70 4.20 -1.48
N ALA A 112 -10.09 3.86 -0.26
CA ALA A 112 -11.25 4.40 0.43
C ALA A 112 -10.74 5.25 1.61
N GLU A 113 -11.28 6.45 1.78
CA GLU A 113 -10.79 7.43 2.75
C GLU A 113 -10.84 6.88 4.18
N GLU A 114 -11.82 6.05 4.53
CA GLU A 114 -11.94 5.46 5.86
C GLU A 114 -10.81 4.48 6.22
N ARG A 115 -10.00 4.05 5.24
CA ARG A 115 -8.89 3.09 5.42
C ARG A 115 -7.54 3.76 5.67
N GLY A 116 -7.51 5.09 5.63
CA GLY A 116 -6.31 5.90 5.77
C GLY A 116 -5.39 5.84 4.55
N ASP A 117 -4.28 6.57 4.67
CA ASP A 117 -3.27 6.67 3.61
C ASP A 117 -2.39 5.40 3.55
N LEU A 118 -1.50 5.36 2.55
CA LEU A 118 -0.51 4.30 2.45
C LEU A 118 0.60 4.49 3.48
N VAL A 119 0.96 3.38 4.13
CA VAL A 119 2.08 3.28 5.08
C VAL A 119 3.22 2.44 4.55
N GLY A 120 2.95 1.63 3.53
CA GLY A 120 3.97 0.80 2.90
C GLY A 120 3.65 0.57 1.42
N ALA A 121 4.71 0.62 0.61
CA ALA A 121 4.70 0.19 -0.78
C ALA A 121 6.01 -0.58 -1.04
N LEU A 122 5.87 -1.88 -1.28
CA LEU A 122 6.97 -2.83 -1.43
C LEU A 122 6.90 -3.49 -2.80
N VAL A 123 8.07 -3.84 -3.33
CA VAL A 123 8.20 -4.77 -4.45
C VAL A 123 8.53 -6.13 -3.86
N VAL A 124 7.66 -7.09 -4.11
CA VAL A 124 7.70 -8.41 -3.45
C VAL A 124 7.54 -9.54 -4.44
N GLN A 125 8.03 -10.70 -4.06
CA GLN A 125 7.77 -11.99 -4.70
C GLN A 125 6.65 -12.73 -3.96
N GLU A 126 6.18 -13.83 -4.55
CA GLU A 126 5.06 -14.60 -4.00
C GLU A 126 5.35 -15.17 -2.61
N GLU A 127 6.58 -15.63 -2.39
CA GLU A 127 6.96 -16.26 -1.12
C GLU A 127 7.55 -15.28 -0.10
N ASP A 128 7.55 -13.98 -0.40
CA ASP A 128 8.02 -12.98 0.55
C ASP A 128 7.06 -12.90 1.75
N GLU A 129 7.62 -12.56 2.90
CA GLU A 129 6.86 -12.18 4.09
C GLU A 129 7.07 -10.70 4.37
N VAL A 130 6.09 -10.08 5.03
CA VAL A 130 6.19 -8.70 5.49
C VAL A 130 5.92 -8.62 6.98
N LEU A 131 6.67 -7.74 7.63
CA LEU A 131 6.48 -7.33 9.01
C LEU A 131 5.67 -6.04 9.03
N VAL A 132 4.58 -6.05 9.78
CA VAL A 132 3.68 -4.93 10.00
C VAL A 132 3.85 -4.44 11.42
N VAL A 133 4.18 -3.17 11.59
CA VAL A 133 4.36 -2.54 12.90
C VAL A 133 3.17 -1.64 13.20
N MET A 134 2.51 -1.91 14.32
CA MET A 134 1.41 -1.08 14.82
C MET A 134 1.92 0.03 15.74
N GLY A 135 1.15 1.11 15.87
CA GLY A 135 1.44 2.23 16.76
C GLY A 135 1.60 1.81 18.22
N GLY A 136 0.84 0.81 18.66
CA GLY A 136 0.94 0.21 19.99
C GLY A 136 2.20 -0.64 20.23
N GLY A 137 3.08 -0.79 19.23
CA GLY A 137 4.32 -1.55 19.32
C GLY A 137 4.19 -3.03 18.94
N LYS A 138 2.97 -3.52 18.65
CA LYS A 138 2.75 -4.88 18.15
C LYS A 138 3.35 -5.04 16.75
N VAL A 139 4.09 -6.12 16.53
CA VAL A 139 4.62 -6.49 15.21
C VAL A 139 4.00 -7.80 14.77
N VAL A 140 3.44 -7.82 13.56
CA VAL A 140 2.83 -9.02 12.95
C VAL A 140 3.61 -9.40 11.71
N ARG A 141 3.95 -10.67 11.58
CA ARG A 141 4.54 -11.25 10.38
C ARG A 141 3.44 -11.92 9.56
N SER A 142 3.37 -11.61 8.28
CA SER A 142 2.35 -12.16 7.39
C SER A 142 2.93 -12.45 6.01
N ALA A 143 2.55 -13.59 5.44
CA ALA A 143 2.94 -13.97 4.09
C ALA A 143 2.23 -13.09 3.04
N VAL A 144 2.97 -12.64 2.03
CA VAL A 144 2.43 -11.87 0.90
C VAL A 144 1.40 -12.68 0.11
N ALA A 145 1.63 -14.01 -0.02
CA ALA A 145 0.72 -14.94 -0.70
C ALA A 145 -0.71 -14.94 -0.14
N GLY A 146 -0.90 -14.60 1.15
CA GLY A 146 -2.22 -14.47 1.77
C GLY A 146 -3.08 -13.34 1.20
N VAL A 147 -2.49 -12.43 0.43
CA VAL A 147 -3.20 -11.38 -0.31
C VAL A 147 -3.35 -11.78 -1.77
N PRO A 148 -4.57 -11.98 -2.28
CA PRO A 148 -4.78 -12.34 -3.67
C PRO A 148 -4.25 -11.29 -4.64
N ALA A 149 -3.54 -11.73 -5.68
CA ALA A 149 -3.13 -10.85 -6.76
C ALA A 149 -4.37 -10.41 -7.58
N LYS A 150 -4.65 -9.10 -7.59
CA LYS A 150 -5.79 -8.53 -8.34
C LYS A 150 -5.37 -7.25 -9.05
N GLY A 151 -6.15 -6.85 -10.07
CA GLY A 151 -5.91 -5.60 -10.81
C GLY A 151 -6.05 -4.33 -9.97
N ARG A 152 -5.46 -3.22 -10.43
CA ARG A 152 -5.33 -1.94 -9.71
C ARG A 152 -6.65 -1.33 -9.24
N ASP A 153 -7.75 -1.47 -9.99
CA ASP A 153 -9.04 -0.84 -9.65
C ASP A 153 -9.81 -1.55 -8.52
N THR A 154 -9.14 -2.40 -7.74
CA THR A 154 -9.69 -3.09 -6.56
C THR A 154 -9.21 -2.45 -5.26
N MET A 155 -9.96 -2.68 -4.17
CA MET A 155 -9.70 -2.06 -2.87
C MET A 155 -8.71 -2.83 -1.97
N GLY A 156 -8.28 -4.03 -2.39
CA GLY A 156 -7.52 -4.93 -1.52
C GLY A 156 -8.38 -5.67 -0.48
N VAL A 157 -7.71 -6.38 0.42
CA VAL A 157 -8.31 -7.19 1.49
C VAL A 157 -7.75 -6.79 2.85
N ILE A 158 -8.41 -7.19 3.93
CA ILE A 158 -7.86 -7.03 5.28
C ILE A 158 -6.63 -7.93 5.39
N PHE A 159 -5.52 -7.35 5.80
CA PHE A 159 -4.23 -8.04 5.88
C PHE A 159 -3.71 -8.10 7.32
N ALA A 160 -3.85 -7.00 8.04
CA ALA A 160 -3.64 -6.94 9.47
C ALA A 160 -4.78 -6.09 10.06
N LYS A 161 -5.28 -6.46 11.23
CA LYS A 161 -6.36 -5.72 11.88
C LYS A 161 -5.81 -5.00 13.09
N PRO A 162 -5.54 -3.68 13.01
CA PRO A 162 -5.21 -2.91 14.20
C PRO A 162 -6.41 -2.87 15.15
N ASP A 163 -6.13 -2.70 16.44
CA ASP A 163 -7.18 -2.44 17.44
C ASP A 163 -7.87 -1.10 17.16
N LYS A 164 -9.04 -0.88 17.78
CA LYS A 164 -9.91 0.29 17.49
C LYS A 164 -9.22 1.66 17.63
N THR A 165 -8.18 1.75 18.44
CA THR A 165 -7.42 2.98 18.70
C THR A 165 -5.97 2.89 18.22
N ASP A 166 -5.65 1.86 17.45
CA ASP A 166 -4.32 1.63 16.89
C ASP A 166 -4.36 1.77 15.36
N ARG A 167 -3.18 1.83 14.74
CA ARG A 167 -3.00 1.87 13.29
C ARG A 167 -1.66 1.27 12.93
N ILE A 168 -1.52 0.87 11.67
CA ILE A 168 -0.19 0.51 11.15
C ILE A 168 0.62 1.79 10.96
N ILE A 169 1.88 1.75 11.38
CA ILE A 169 2.81 2.88 11.24
C ILE A 169 3.99 2.56 10.31
N ALA A 170 4.32 1.28 10.13
CA ALA A 170 5.41 0.86 9.25
C ALA A 170 5.19 -0.55 8.71
N VAL A 171 5.75 -0.78 7.52
CA VAL A 171 5.79 -2.10 6.90
C VAL A 171 7.19 -2.34 6.34
N ALA A 172 7.74 -3.52 6.56
CA ALA A 172 9.04 -3.92 6.05
C ALA A 172 8.96 -5.33 5.45
N ARG A 173 9.70 -5.58 4.37
CA ARG A 173 9.88 -6.96 3.88
C ARG A 173 10.76 -7.72 4.87
N ASN A 174 10.34 -8.92 5.25
CA ASN A 174 11.16 -9.82 6.05
C ASN A 174 12.32 -10.33 5.17
N SER A 175 13.56 -10.08 5.59
CA SER A 175 14.76 -10.54 4.88
C SER A 175 15.14 -11.99 5.23
N GLU A 176 14.63 -12.52 6.33
CA GLU A 176 14.92 -13.88 6.76
C GLU A 176 13.91 -14.84 6.14
N ARG A 177 14.28 -15.41 4.99
CA ARG A 177 13.58 -16.56 4.42
C ARG A 177 14.11 -17.78 5.17
N SER A 178 13.26 -18.40 6.00
CA SER A 178 13.53 -19.57 6.86
C SER A 178 14.46 -19.40 8.06
N VAL A 179 13.85 -19.31 9.25
CA VAL A 179 14.23 -20.24 10.31
C VAL A 179 13.05 -21.18 10.40
N ALA A 180 13.24 -22.42 9.93
CA ALA A 180 12.32 -23.49 10.29
C ALA A 180 12.33 -23.52 11.82
N VAL A 181 11.20 -23.20 12.45
CA VAL A 181 11.01 -23.60 13.84
C VAL A 181 10.96 -25.12 13.75
N GLU A 182 12.07 -25.78 14.06
CA GLU A 182 12.00 -27.21 14.35
C GLU A 182 10.92 -27.33 15.43
N GLU A 183 9.84 -28.06 15.14
CA GLU A 183 8.93 -28.58 16.16
C GLU A 183 9.71 -29.57 17.02
N GLY A 184 10.63 -29.05 17.82
CA GLY A 184 11.26 -29.76 18.90
C GLY A 184 10.21 -29.95 19.98
N LEU A 185 9.78 -31.19 20.16
CA LEU A 185 9.01 -31.67 21.30
C LEU A 185 9.54 -31.02 22.59
N ILE A 186 8.79 -30.08 23.15
CA ILE A 186 9.05 -29.57 24.49
C ILE A 186 8.46 -30.59 25.46
N GLU A 187 9.30 -31.52 25.92
CA GLU A 187 9.05 -32.20 27.19
C GLU A 187 9.14 -31.17 28.32
N ASP A 188 8.09 -31.11 29.13
CA ASP A 188 7.92 -30.26 30.31
C ASP A 188 9.05 -30.50 31.33
N PRO A 189 9.74 -29.44 31.79
CA PRO A 189 9.77 -29.26 33.24
C PRO A 189 9.69 -27.77 33.68
N SER A 190 8.63 -27.46 34.42
CA SER A 190 8.55 -26.61 35.62
C SER A 190 9.48 -25.37 35.79
N GLU A 191 8.80 -24.22 35.95
CA GLU A 191 9.10 -23.00 36.76
C GLU A 191 10.16 -21.96 36.30
N GLY A 192 9.69 -20.74 35.99
CA GLY A 192 10.42 -19.47 36.18
C GLY A 192 10.40 -18.46 35.01
N SER A 193 9.45 -17.52 35.01
CA SER A 193 9.25 -16.34 34.10
C SER A 193 10.42 -15.31 34.10
N PRO A 194 10.55 -14.34 33.15
CA PRO A 194 9.45 -13.70 32.37
C PRO A 194 9.66 -13.35 30.87
N ASP A 195 8.49 -13.25 30.22
CA ASP A 195 8.03 -12.32 29.17
C ASP A 195 8.84 -12.07 27.89
N VAL A 196 8.49 -12.84 26.85
CA VAL A 196 8.40 -12.32 25.48
C VAL A 196 7.11 -12.85 24.85
N ASP A 197 6.08 -12.01 24.72
CA ASP A 197 4.85 -12.37 24.01
C ASP A 197 5.14 -12.45 22.50
N VAL A 198 5.36 -13.66 22.01
CA VAL A 198 5.38 -13.98 20.59
C VAL A 198 4.11 -14.76 20.27
N ILE A 199 3.07 -14.09 19.78
CA ILE A 199 1.86 -14.77 19.26
C ILE A 199 1.25 -13.94 18.10
N ASP A 200 1.32 -14.43 16.87
CA ASP A 200 0.26 -15.24 16.24
C ASP A 200 0.61 -15.47 14.75
N THR A 201 0.84 -16.71 14.35
CA THR A 201 0.98 -17.08 12.94
C THR A 201 -0.41 -17.37 12.41
N VAL A 202 -1.00 -16.42 11.69
CA VAL A 202 -2.26 -16.68 10.99
C VAL A 202 -1.96 -17.49 9.72
N SER A 203 -2.11 -18.80 9.80
CA SER A 203 -2.14 -19.67 8.62
C SER A 203 -3.52 -19.57 7.95
N PRO A 204 -3.61 -19.45 6.61
CA PRO A 204 -4.89 -19.48 5.91
C PRO A 204 -5.53 -20.87 6.01
N GLN A 205 -6.76 -20.97 6.50
CA GLN A 205 -7.58 -22.17 6.30
C GLN A 205 -8.34 -22.05 4.97
N GLU A 206 -8.21 -23.07 4.13
CA GLU A 206 -9.11 -23.43 3.01
C GLU A 206 -10.53 -23.64 3.58
N ASP A 207 -11.67 -23.22 3.02
CA ASP A 207 -12.21 -23.24 1.66
C ASP A 207 -13.11 -22.01 1.37
N PRO A 208 -13.27 -21.53 0.13
CA PRO A 208 -14.31 -20.56 -0.22
C PRO A 208 -15.63 -21.31 -0.50
N ALA A 209 -16.57 -21.25 0.46
CA ALA A 209 -17.95 -21.62 0.20
C ALA A 209 -18.54 -20.73 -0.93
N GLU A 210 -19.15 -21.38 -1.92
CA GLU A 210 -19.87 -20.78 -3.02
C GLU A 210 -20.93 -19.77 -2.51
N PHE A 211 -20.86 -18.52 -2.98
CA PHE A 211 -21.98 -17.59 -2.88
C PHE A 211 -22.79 -17.67 -4.17
N THR A 212 -23.91 -18.41 -4.12
CA THR A 212 -24.94 -18.36 -5.16
C THR A 212 -25.68 -17.05 -5.09
N ALA A 213 -25.79 -16.37 -6.22
CA ALA A 213 -26.61 -15.18 -6.39
C ALA A 213 -28.09 -15.55 -6.37
N ASP A 214 -28.79 -15.28 -5.26
CA ASP A 214 -30.20 -14.91 -5.32
C ASP A 214 -30.65 -14.17 -4.05
N GLU A 215 -31.65 -13.29 -4.24
CA GLU A 215 -32.36 -12.47 -3.25
C GLU A 215 -31.71 -11.18 -2.73
N VAL A 216 -31.85 -10.10 -3.53
CA VAL A 216 -32.25 -8.80 -2.98
C VAL A 216 -33.53 -8.36 -3.68
N ARG A 217 -34.67 -8.56 -3.00
CA ARG A 217 -35.95 -7.95 -3.37
C ARG A 217 -35.90 -6.48 -2.99
N LEU A 218 -35.92 -5.60 -3.99
CA LEU A 218 -36.17 -4.16 -3.80
C LEU A 218 -37.68 -3.96 -3.68
N SER A 219 -38.17 -3.55 -2.51
CA SER A 219 -39.52 -2.98 -2.37
C SER A 219 -39.45 -1.47 -2.60
N THR A 220 -39.96 -1.03 -3.75
CA THR A 220 -40.32 0.36 -4.02
C THR A 220 -41.67 0.66 -3.36
N GLU A 221 -41.72 1.64 -2.47
CA GLU A 221 -42.96 2.33 -2.14
C GLU A 221 -42.93 3.75 -2.72
N GLU A 222 -43.90 3.94 -3.59
CA GLU A 222 -44.34 5.14 -4.28
C GLU A 222 -45.22 5.95 -3.32
N THR A 223 -44.91 7.23 -3.12
CA THR A 223 -45.85 8.16 -2.48
C THR A 223 -46.11 9.32 -3.42
N ALA A 224 -47.31 9.30 -3.99
CA ALA A 224 -47.86 10.30 -4.91
C ALA A 224 -48.18 11.62 -4.21
N GLU A 225 -48.01 12.72 -4.95
CA GLU A 225 -48.52 14.06 -4.66
C GLU A 225 -50.06 14.10 -4.81
N PRO A 226 -50.75 14.98 -4.07
CA PRO A 226 -52.06 15.47 -4.49
C PRO A 226 -52.01 16.94 -4.95
N ASP A 227 -52.51 17.17 -6.16
CA ASP A 227 -53.00 18.47 -6.64
C ASP A 227 -54.10 19.03 -5.73
N ALA A 228 -54.10 20.35 -5.50
CA ALA A 228 -55.28 21.22 -5.73
C ALA A 228 -55.06 22.70 -5.34
N GLU A 229 -55.57 23.54 -6.24
CA GLU A 229 -56.18 24.87 -6.07
C GLU A 229 -55.32 26.16 -6.02
N SER A 230 -55.42 26.90 -7.13
CA SER A 230 -55.21 28.34 -7.25
C SER A 230 -56.26 29.16 -6.47
N PRO A 231 -55.96 30.43 -6.21
CA PRO A 231 -56.94 31.46 -6.53
C PRO A 231 -56.37 32.63 -7.35
N GLU A 232 -57.26 33.24 -8.11
CA GLU A 232 -57.09 34.44 -8.92
C GLU A 232 -56.88 35.72 -8.07
N HIS A 233 -56.12 36.70 -8.58
CA HIS A 233 -56.60 38.03 -9.00
C HIS A 233 -55.50 39.12 -9.04
N GLY A 234 -55.54 39.91 -10.12
CA GLY A 234 -55.13 41.33 -10.20
C GLY A 234 -53.62 41.58 -10.35
N GLY A 235 -53.11 42.44 -11.21
CA GLY A 235 -53.64 43.49 -12.10
C GLY A 235 -52.39 44.23 -12.63
N SER A 236 -52.27 44.40 -13.94
CA SER A 236 -52.23 45.69 -14.64
C SER A 236 -50.96 46.55 -14.51
N GLU A 237 -50.48 46.95 -15.69
CA GLU A 237 -49.48 47.97 -16.06
C GLU A 237 -48.00 47.55 -16.17
#